data_AF-R5QCX6-F1
#
_entry.id   AF-R5QCX6-F1
#
_cell.length_a   1.000
_cell.length_b   1.000
_cell.length_c   1.000
_cell.angle_alpha   90.00
_cell.angle_beta   90.00
_cell.angle_gamma   90.00
#
_symmetry.space_group_name_H-M   'P 1'
#
loop_
_entity.id
_entity.type
_entity.pdbx_description
1 polymer ?
#
loop_
_entity_poly.entity_id
_entity_poly.type
_entity_poly.pdbx_seq_one_letter_code
_entity_poly.pdbx_strand_id
1 'polypeptide(L)'
;MSEITNEIKKRRTFAIISHPDAGKTTLTEKFLLYGGVINQAGSVKGKATSKHAVSDWMEIEKERGISVTSSVLQFNYDGYCINILDTPGHQDFSEDTYRTLMAADSAVMVIDASKGVEAQTRKLFKVCAMRHIPIFTFINKMDRDAKDTFDLLDDIEKELGIPTCPVNWPIGSGKAFKGVYDRQKKEVELFSDTRKGTATGEVKVVAMNNPEIDWLIGDEAKTTLMEEIELLDGASAEFDRELVDKGELSPVFFGSALTNFGVETFLRHFLSMTTSPLPRMSDHGAIDPMKEKEFSAFVFKIQANMNKAHRDRIAFMRICSGEFDAGMNVYHVQGKKDVRLSQPQQMIASERKIIDKAYGGDIIGVFDPGIFSIGDTLTTSKEKFAYEGIPTFAPEHFARVRQVDTMKRKQFVKGINQIAQEGAIQIFQEYNTGMEEIIVGVVGVLQFDVLKYRLKNEYNVEILLENLPYEYIRWIESADTDLDRISGTSDMKKIKDLKDRPLLLFIHEWSIRMTLERNDGLVLSEFGRS
;
A
#
# COMPACT_ATOMS: atom_id res chain seq x y z
N MET A 1 23.05 -21.84 11.12
CA MET A 1 22.38 -20.73 10.40
C MET A 1 23.20 -19.48 10.62
N SER A 2 23.45 -18.66 9.58
CA SER A 2 24.18 -17.41 9.75
C SER A 2 23.35 -16.40 10.58
N GLU A 3 24.03 -15.45 11.22
CA GLU A 3 23.41 -14.36 11.99
C GLU A 3 22.39 -13.58 11.14
N ILE A 4 22.73 -13.31 9.88
CA ILE A 4 21.85 -12.66 8.88
C ILE A 4 20.54 -13.43 8.69
N THR A 5 20.58 -14.76 8.50
CA THR A 5 19.36 -15.55 8.30
C THR A 5 18.44 -15.51 9.53
N ASN A 6 19.00 -15.47 10.73
CA ASN A 6 18.19 -15.34 11.95
C ASN A 6 17.52 -13.97 12.05
N GLU A 7 18.20 -12.91 11.63
CA GLU A 7 17.61 -11.58 11.56
C GLU A 7 16.50 -11.52 10.51
N ILE A 8 16.72 -12.04 9.30
CA ILE A 8 15.71 -12.11 8.23
C ILE A 8 14.44 -12.84 8.70
N LYS A 9 14.59 -13.96 9.43
CA LYS A 9 13.44 -14.73 9.96
C LYS A 9 12.52 -13.93 10.88
N LYS A 10 13.04 -12.91 11.57
CA LYS A 10 12.27 -12.05 12.47
C LYS A 10 11.46 -11.00 11.72
N ARG A 11 11.76 -10.71 10.44
CA ARG A 11 11.09 -9.66 9.69
C ARG A 11 9.70 -10.09 9.27
N ARG A 12 8.73 -9.18 9.42
CA ARG A 12 7.37 -9.28 8.88
C ARG A 12 7.05 -7.98 8.20
N THR A 13 6.88 -7.99 6.89
CA THR A 13 6.56 -6.78 6.12
C THR A 13 5.23 -6.93 5.45
N PHE A 14 4.29 -6.07 5.82
CA PHE A 14 2.94 -6.17 5.31
C PHE A 14 2.34 -4.80 5.04
N ALA A 15 1.40 -4.78 4.10
CA ALA A 15 0.58 -3.61 3.83
C ALA A 15 -0.79 -3.73 4.48
N ILE A 16 -1.42 -2.60 4.81
CA ILE A 16 -2.82 -2.59 5.24
C ILE A 16 -3.66 -1.98 4.12
N ILE A 17 -4.55 -2.78 3.54
CA ILE A 17 -5.45 -2.38 2.44
C ILE A 17 -6.88 -2.24 2.95
N SER A 18 -7.57 -1.19 2.53
CA SER A 18 -8.98 -1.01 2.87
C SER A 18 -9.65 0.03 1.98
N HIS A 19 -10.98 0.05 2.00
CA HIS A 19 -11.73 1.23 1.57
C HIS A 19 -11.50 2.42 2.52
N PRO A 20 -11.68 3.68 2.08
CA PRO A 20 -11.75 4.83 2.98
C PRO A 20 -12.68 4.58 4.16
N ASP A 21 -12.31 5.10 5.32
CA ASP A 21 -13.04 5.00 6.58
C ASP A 21 -13.24 3.59 7.16
N ALA A 22 -12.78 2.50 6.53
CA ALA A 22 -12.89 1.14 7.09
C ALA A 22 -12.14 0.98 8.43
N GLY A 23 -11.15 1.83 8.68
CA GLY A 23 -10.43 1.93 9.96
C GLY A 23 -8.96 1.53 9.92
N LYS A 24 -8.33 1.52 8.73
CA LYS A 24 -6.89 1.30 8.52
C LYS A 24 -6.04 2.14 9.49
N THR A 25 -6.18 3.46 9.49
CA THR A 25 -5.38 4.36 10.35
C THR A 25 -5.54 4.03 11.83
N THR A 26 -6.77 3.77 12.27
CA THR A 26 -7.05 3.36 13.66
C THR A 26 -6.34 2.05 14.01
N LEU A 27 -6.38 1.05 13.11
CA LEU A 27 -5.72 -0.23 13.31
C LEU A 27 -4.19 -0.07 13.37
N THR A 28 -3.62 0.70 12.45
CA THR A 28 -2.19 1.03 12.42
C THR A 28 -1.73 1.68 13.72
N GLU A 29 -2.48 2.65 14.26
CA GLU A 29 -2.15 3.26 15.54
C GLU A 29 -2.18 2.27 16.71
N LYS A 30 -3.11 1.30 16.72
CA LYS A 30 -3.12 0.25 17.74
C LYS A 30 -1.89 -0.66 17.64
N PHE A 31 -1.45 -1.02 16.44
CA PHE A 31 -0.20 -1.79 16.28
C PHE A 31 1.02 -1.03 16.81
N LEU A 32 1.10 0.29 16.55
CA LEU A 32 2.17 1.12 17.11
C LEU A 32 2.10 1.22 18.65
N LEU A 33 0.90 1.21 19.24
CA LEU A 33 0.71 1.17 20.69
C LEU A 33 1.27 -0.14 21.27
N TYR A 34 0.96 -1.29 20.67
CA TYR A 34 1.50 -2.59 21.09
C TYR A 34 3.02 -2.69 20.91
N GLY A 35 3.56 -2.05 19.88
CA GLY A 35 5.01 -1.93 19.68
C GLY A 35 5.72 -0.99 20.65
N GLY A 36 4.99 -0.30 21.52
CA GLY A 36 5.54 0.70 22.44
C GLY A 36 6.10 1.95 21.75
N VAL A 37 5.79 2.16 20.46
CA VAL A 37 6.26 3.31 19.67
C VAL A 37 5.51 4.59 20.07
N ILE A 38 4.24 4.45 20.44
CA ILE A 38 3.42 5.55 20.96
C ILE A 38 2.91 5.20 22.37
N ASN A 39 2.96 6.17 23.28
CA ASN A 39 2.48 5.98 24.66
C ASN A 39 0.95 6.04 24.78
N GLN A 40 0.26 6.64 23.80
CA GLN A 40 -1.20 6.74 23.71
C GLN A 40 -1.63 6.77 22.24
N ALA A 41 -2.60 5.95 21.86
CA ALA A 41 -3.23 6.02 20.53
C ALA A 41 -4.05 7.32 20.38
N GLY A 42 -4.03 7.90 19.18
CA GLY A 42 -4.90 9.03 18.82
C GLY A 42 -6.33 8.55 18.61
N SER A 43 -7.31 9.46 18.75
CA SER A 43 -8.70 9.17 18.39
C SER A 43 -9.07 9.93 17.13
N VAL A 44 -9.29 9.24 16.01
CA VAL A 44 -9.60 9.82 14.69
C VAL A 44 -11.06 10.30 14.57
N LYS A 45 -11.72 10.75 15.66
CA LYS A 45 -13.10 11.27 15.58
C LYS A 45 -13.27 12.64 16.22
N GLY A 46 -13.54 13.63 15.36
CA GLY A 46 -14.50 14.71 15.58
C GLY A 46 -14.09 15.85 16.53
N LYS A 47 -13.60 16.95 15.92
CA LYS A 47 -13.74 18.38 16.31
C LYS A 47 -13.45 18.87 17.74
N ALA A 48 -13.12 18.04 18.73
CA ALA A 48 -12.97 18.53 20.13
C ALA A 48 -11.72 18.07 20.88
N THR A 49 -10.87 17.21 20.32
CA THR A 49 -9.58 16.85 20.94
C THR A 49 -8.46 16.88 19.91
N SER A 50 -7.62 17.90 20.01
CA SER A 50 -6.59 18.30 19.06
C SER A 50 -5.32 17.44 19.14
N LYS A 51 -5.42 16.14 18.88
CA LYS A 51 -4.25 15.32 18.51
C LYS A 51 -4.54 14.69 17.15
N HIS A 52 -3.96 15.28 16.11
CA HIS A 52 -4.01 14.76 14.74
C HIS A 52 -3.28 13.41 14.67
N ALA A 53 -3.71 12.53 13.76
CA ALA A 53 -3.04 11.26 13.51
C ALA A 53 -1.57 11.49 13.12
N VAL A 54 -0.67 10.63 13.62
CA VAL A 54 0.78 10.75 13.39
C VAL A 54 1.14 10.58 11.90
N SER A 55 0.25 9.92 11.12
CA SER A 55 0.42 9.62 9.70
C SER A 55 0.09 10.76 8.74
N ASP A 56 -0.69 11.77 9.16
CA ASP A 56 -1.20 12.80 8.25
C ASP A 56 -0.30 14.05 8.32
N TRP A 57 0.47 14.26 7.27
CA TRP A 57 1.59 15.21 7.26
C TRP A 57 1.22 16.54 6.60
N MET A 58 0.47 16.52 5.49
CA MET A 58 0.08 17.73 4.75
C MET A 58 -1.17 18.41 5.33
N GLU A 59 -1.27 19.73 5.23
CA GLU A 59 -2.49 20.45 5.60
C GLU A 59 -3.69 19.99 4.78
N ILE A 60 -3.51 19.67 3.49
CA ILE A 60 -4.58 19.14 2.63
C ILE A 60 -5.06 17.75 3.08
N GLU A 61 -4.17 16.90 3.60
CA GLU A 61 -4.52 15.61 4.21
C GLU A 61 -5.40 15.83 5.45
N LYS A 62 -4.99 16.77 6.30
CA LYS A 62 -5.71 17.14 7.54
C LYS A 62 -7.06 17.81 7.27
N GLU A 63 -7.14 18.70 6.28
CA GLU A 63 -8.36 19.43 5.92
C GLU A 63 -9.41 18.50 5.30
N ARG A 64 -8.98 17.57 4.42
CA ARG A 64 -9.87 16.66 3.71
C ARG A 64 -10.08 15.32 4.41
N GLY A 65 -9.31 15.00 5.45
CA GLY A 65 -9.39 13.73 6.17
C GLY A 65 -8.97 12.53 5.32
N ILE A 66 -8.06 12.73 4.37
CA ILE A 66 -7.57 11.70 3.44
C ILE A 66 -6.07 11.52 3.63
N SER A 67 -5.57 10.29 3.49
CA SER A 67 -4.13 10.04 3.38
C SER A 67 -3.72 10.12 1.91
N VAL A 68 -2.75 10.99 1.58
CA VAL A 68 -2.26 11.25 0.22
C VAL A 68 -0.99 10.45 -0.07
N THR A 69 -0.12 10.28 0.93
CA THR A 69 1.13 9.53 0.77
C THR A 69 1.19 8.29 1.66
N SER A 70 1.77 7.20 1.15
CA SER A 70 2.05 6.02 1.98
C SER A 70 3.01 6.34 3.11
N SER A 71 2.93 5.63 4.23
CA SER A 71 3.91 5.73 5.30
C SER A 71 4.54 4.38 5.56
N VAL A 72 5.84 4.37 5.85
CA VAL A 72 6.56 3.18 6.29
C VAL A 72 6.78 3.30 7.78
N LEU A 73 6.31 2.30 8.52
CA LEU A 73 6.38 2.28 9.97
C LEU A 73 7.07 1.00 10.42
N GLN A 74 8.10 1.10 11.26
CA GLN A 74 8.72 -0.07 11.88
C GLN A 74 8.52 -0.07 13.40
N PHE A 75 8.23 -1.25 13.96
CA PHE A 75 8.26 -1.49 15.41
C PHE A 75 8.63 -2.95 15.71
N ASN A 76 8.96 -3.23 16.97
CA ASN A 76 9.23 -4.59 17.43
C ASN A 76 8.08 -5.07 18.30
N TYR A 77 7.66 -6.32 18.11
CA TYR A 77 6.63 -6.95 18.94
C TYR A 77 6.83 -8.47 18.94
N ASP A 78 6.75 -9.08 20.13
CA ASP A 78 6.86 -10.54 20.34
C ASP A 78 8.09 -11.20 19.67
N GLY A 79 9.23 -10.49 19.68
CA GLY A 79 10.48 -10.95 19.07
C GLY A 79 10.56 -10.76 17.53
N TYR A 80 9.51 -10.26 16.90
CA TYR A 80 9.48 -9.90 15.48
C TYR A 80 9.84 -8.43 15.26
N CYS A 81 10.43 -8.16 14.09
CA CYS A 81 10.65 -6.83 13.55
C CYS A 81 9.59 -6.59 12.47
N ILE A 82 8.65 -5.68 12.74
CA ILE A 82 7.45 -5.50 11.93
C ILE A 82 7.57 -4.22 11.13
N ASN A 83 7.42 -4.34 9.81
CA ASN A 83 7.37 -3.26 8.86
C ASN A 83 5.94 -3.13 8.32
N ILE A 84 5.24 -2.06 8.68
CA ILE A 84 3.92 -1.71 8.15
C ILE A 84 4.09 -0.72 7.01
N LEU A 85 3.50 -1.10 5.88
CA LEU A 85 3.33 -0.27 4.71
C LEU A 85 1.91 0.28 4.70
N ASP A 86 1.74 1.49 5.21
CA ASP A 86 0.44 2.13 5.30
C ASP A 86 0.06 2.72 3.93
N THR A 87 -0.91 2.12 3.25
CA THR A 87 -1.30 2.56 1.89
C THR A 87 -2.35 3.65 1.92
N PRO A 88 -2.32 4.68 1.06
CA PRO A 88 -3.42 5.62 0.88
C PRO A 88 -4.76 4.91 0.62
N GLY A 89 -5.79 5.27 1.39
CA GLY A 89 -7.11 4.65 1.26
C GLY A 89 -7.97 5.24 0.13
N HIS A 90 -7.72 6.48 -0.27
CA HIS A 90 -8.56 7.19 -1.25
C HIS A 90 -8.28 6.71 -2.68
N GLN A 91 -9.35 6.49 -3.46
CA GLN A 91 -9.29 5.92 -4.82
C GLN A 91 -8.34 6.69 -5.77
N ASP A 92 -8.26 8.00 -5.59
CA ASP A 92 -7.43 8.91 -6.39
C ASP A 92 -5.91 8.76 -6.17
N PHE A 93 -5.46 8.04 -5.13
CA PHE A 93 -4.03 7.85 -4.83
C PHE A 93 -3.59 6.40 -5.03
N SER A 94 -4.21 5.73 -5.99
CA SER A 94 -4.05 4.31 -6.24
C SER A 94 -2.62 3.93 -6.65
N GLU A 95 -1.90 4.76 -7.42
CA GLU A 95 -0.56 4.43 -7.90
C GLU A 95 0.44 4.21 -6.75
N ASP A 96 0.47 5.13 -5.76
CA ASP A 96 1.36 4.99 -4.60
C ASP A 96 1.01 3.76 -3.74
N THR A 97 -0.29 3.49 -3.60
CA THR A 97 -0.78 2.29 -2.92
C THR A 97 -0.30 1.01 -3.60
N TYR A 98 -0.38 0.90 -4.92
CA TYR A 98 0.05 -0.30 -5.63
C TYR A 98 1.57 -0.50 -5.60
N ARG A 99 2.36 0.57 -5.76
CA ARG A 99 3.82 0.49 -5.63
C ARG A 99 4.23 0.05 -4.23
N THR A 100 3.51 0.54 -3.22
CA THR A 100 3.71 0.15 -1.83
C THR A 100 3.41 -1.33 -1.62
N LEU A 101 2.34 -1.86 -2.23
CA LEU A 101 2.03 -3.30 -2.17
C LEU A 101 3.16 -4.16 -2.76
N MET A 102 3.89 -3.69 -3.77
CA MET A 102 5.03 -4.41 -4.32
C MET A 102 6.15 -4.60 -3.28
N ALA A 103 6.27 -3.78 -2.24
CA ALA A 103 7.27 -3.93 -1.19
C ALA A 103 6.82 -4.85 -0.02
N ALA A 104 5.54 -5.24 0.02
CA ALA A 104 4.99 -6.10 1.06
C ALA A 104 5.21 -7.59 0.76
N ASP A 105 5.29 -8.41 1.81
CA ASP A 105 5.27 -9.87 1.72
C ASP A 105 3.86 -10.44 1.98
N SER A 106 3.01 -9.69 2.69
CA SER A 106 1.60 -10.03 2.94
C SER A 106 0.74 -8.76 3.03
N ALA A 107 -0.58 -8.92 3.04
CA ALA A 107 -1.52 -7.81 3.20
C ALA A 107 -2.54 -8.11 4.30
N VAL A 108 -2.86 -7.08 5.09
CA VAL A 108 -3.99 -7.07 6.02
C VAL A 108 -5.13 -6.29 5.38
N MET A 109 -6.21 -6.98 5.04
CA MET A 109 -7.41 -6.39 4.45
C MET A 109 -8.39 -5.99 5.56
N VAL A 110 -8.67 -4.70 5.69
CA VAL A 110 -9.61 -4.19 6.69
C VAL A 110 -10.96 -3.92 6.04
N ILE A 111 -12.00 -4.55 6.57
CA ILE A 111 -13.39 -4.44 6.10
C ILE A 111 -14.24 -3.81 7.20
N ASP A 112 -15.16 -2.92 6.83
CA ASP A 112 -16.17 -2.39 7.75
C ASP A 112 -17.34 -3.38 7.85
N ALA A 113 -17.57 -3.94 9.05
CA ALA A 113 -18.63 -4.92 9.30
C ALA A 113 -20.04 -4.42 8.94
N SER A 114 -20.29 -3.10 8.94
CA SER A 114 -21.58 -2.52 8.55
C SER A 114 -21.78 -2.40 7.04
N LYS A 115 -20.70 -2.51 6.26
CA LYS A 115 -20.71 -2.26 4.81
C LYS A 115 -20.32 -3.45 3.96
N GLY A 116 -19.42 -4.32 4.43
CA GLY A 116 -18.86 -5.41 3.64
C GLY A 116 -17.84 -4.93 2.59
N VAL A 117 -17.80 -5.59 1.43
CA VAL A 117 -16.80 -5.34 0.38
C VAL A 117 -17.16 -4.10 -0.45
N GLU A 118 -16.32 -3.06 -0.35
CA GLU A 118 -16.47 -1.81 -1.08
C GLU A 118 -15.55 -1.73 -2.32
N ALA A 119 -15.81 -0.75 -3.20
CA ALA A 119 -15.16 -0.66 -4.52
C ALA A 119 -13.63 -0.58 -4.47
N GLN A 120 -13.08 0.16 -3.51
CA GLN A 120 -11.63 0.26 -3.34
C GLN A 120 -11.03 -1.05 -2.82
N THR A 121 -11.73 -1.76 -1.93
CA THR A 121 -11.32 -3.08 -1.45
C THR A 121 -11.15 -4.05 -2.62
N ARG A 122 -12.12 -4.08 -3.55
CA ARG A 122 -12.03 -4.89 -4.80
C ARG A 122 -10.79 -4.55 -5.62
N LYS A 123 -10.53 -3.26 -5.85
CA LYS A 123 -9.37 -2.80 -6.65
C LYS A 123 -8.04 -3.21 -6.02
N LEU A 124 -7.88 -2.99 -4.71
CA LEU A 124 -6.65 -3.32 -3.98
C LEU A 124 -6.45 -4.83 -3.86
N PHE A 125 -7.53 -5.57 -3.62
CA PHE A 125 -7.52 -7.03 -3.59
C PHE A 125 -7.05 -7.61 -4.92
N LYS A 126 -7.57 -7.11 -6.05
CA LYS A 126 -7.18 -7.58 -7.39
C LYS A 126 -5.66 -7.51 -7.60
N VAL A 127 -5.01 -6.45 -7.13
CA VAL A 127 -3.54 -6.32 -7.25
C VAL A 127 -2.80 -7.29 -6.34
N CYS A 128 -3.30 -7.54 -5.14
CA CYS A 128 -2.73 -8.56 -4.24
C CYS A 128 -2.87 -9.97 -4.85
N ALA A 129 -4.04 -10.31 -5.38
CA ALA A 129 -4.33 -11.59 -6.01
C ALA A 129 -3.47 -11.83 -7.26
N MET A 130 -3.30 -10.83 -8.13
CA MET A 130 -2.41 -10.91 -9.31
C MET A 130 -0.95 -11.21 -8.96
N ARG A 131 -0.55 -10.99 -7.70
CA ARG A 131 0.82 -11.19 -7.21
C ARG A 131 0.93 -12.30 -6.19
N HIS A 132 -0.15 -13.07 -5.96
CA HIS A 132 -0.19 -14.14 -4.96
C HIS A 132 0.27 -13.66 -3.58
N ILE A 133 -0.04 -12.40 -3.22
CA ILE A 133 0.27 -11.87 -1.90
C ILE A 133 -0.70 -12.51 -0.90
N PRO A 134 -0.22 -13.15 0.18
CA PRO A 134 -1.06 -13.65 1.27
C PRO A 134 -1.93 -12.55 1.87
N ILE A 135 -3.23 -12.81 2.05
CA ILE A 135 -4.19 -11.83 2.58
C ILE A 135 -4.76 -12.34 3.89
N PHE A 136 -4.82 -11.45 4.88
CA PHE A 136 -5.44 -11.68 6.17
C PHE A 136 -6.55 -10.66 6.37
N THR A 137 -7.77 -11.12 6.58
CA THR A 137 -8.93 -10.21 6.69
C THR A 137 -9.20 -9.85 8.15
N PHE A 138 -9.32 -8.56 8.44
CA PHE A 138 -9.82 -8.04 9.71
C PHE A 138 -11.14 -7.28 9.49
N ILE A 139 -12.25 -7.89 9.89
CA ILE A 139 -13.58 -7.31 9.93
C ILE A 139 -13.67 -6.43 11.19
N ASN A 140 -13.68 -5.12 10.95
CA ASN A 140 -13.60 -4.08 11.94
C ASN A 140 -15.00 -3.52 12.25
N LYS A 141 -15.08 -2.78 13.37
CA LYS A 141 -16.27 -2.07 13.85
C LYS A 141 -17.39 -2.97 14.38
N MET A 142 -17.05 -4.11 14.97
CA MET A 142 -18.02 -4.96 15.68
C MET A 142 -18.67 -4.24 16.89
N ASP A 143 -18.11 -3.11 17.35
CA ASP A 143 -18.74 -2.19 18.31
C ASP A 143 -19.98 -1.46 17.76
N ARG A 144 -20.31 -1.64 16.48
CA ARG A 144 -21.50 -1.08 15.82
C ARG A 144 -22.34 -2.19 15.23
N ASP A 145 -23.58 -1.83 14.89
CA ASP A 145 -24.48 -2.72 14.17
C ASP A 145 -23.81 -3.13 12.85
N ALA A 146 -23.62 -4.44 12.68
CA ALA A 146 -22.97 -5.06 11.54
C ALA A 146 -23.99 -5.74 10.63
N LYS A 147 -23.57 -6.07 9.42
CA LYS A 147 -24.27 -7.09 8.61
C LYS A 147 -24.17 -8.45 9.31
N ASP A 148 -24.99 -9.38 8.85
CA ASP A 148 -24.88 -10.79 9.26
C ASP A 148 -23.46 -11.32 8.99
N THR A 149 -22.95 -12.14 9.91
CA THR A 149 -21.56 -12.60 9.87
C THR A 149 -21.31 -13.54 8.69
N PHE A 150 -22.28 -14.40 8.34
CA PHE A 150 -22.18 -15.27 7.17
C PHE A 150 -22.30 -14.48 5.88
N ASP A 151 -23.21 -13.51 5.82
CA ASP A 151 -23.31 -12.60 4.67
C ASP A 151 -21.99 -11.86 4.42
N LEU A 152 -21.26 -11.47 5.47
CA LEU A 152 -19.94 -10.82 5.33
C LEU A 152 -18.89 -11.75 4.72
N LEU A 153 -18.87 -13.03 5.10
CA LEU A 153 -17.97 -14.02 4.51
C LEU A 153 -18.35 -14.29 3.05
N ASP A 154 -19.63 -14.48 2.77
CA ASP A 154 -20.17 -14.73 1.43
C ASP A 154 -19.92 -13.53 0.50
N ASP A 155 -20.03 -12.29 1.00
CA ASP A 155 -19.69 -11.06 0.28
C ASP A 155 -18.20 -11.04 -0.11
N ILE A 156 -17.30 -11.46 0.79
CA ILE A 156 -15.87 -11.61 0.50
C ILE A 156 -15.64 -12.66 -0.58
N GLU A 157 -16.23 -13.84 -0.45
CA GLU A 157 -16.04 -14.95 -1.38
C GLU A 157 -16.58 -14.64 -2.78
N LYS A 158 -17.77 -14.05 -2.87
CA LYS A 158 -18.41 -13.70 -4.15
C LYS A 158 -17.75 -12.52 -4.85
N GLU A 159 -17.44 -11.47 -4.12
CA GLU A 159 -16.91 -10.23 -4.73
C GLU A 159 -15.41 -10.31 -5.01
N LEU A 160 -14.65 -11.03 -4.17
CA LEU A 160 -13.19 -11.10 -4.29
C LEU A 160 -12.71 -12.44 -4.87
N GLY A 161 -13.54 -13.50 -4.83
CA GLY A 161 -13.16 -14.81 -5.37
C GLY A 161 -12.12 -15.54 -4.52
N ILE A 162 -12.03 -15.22 -3.22
CA ILE A 162 -11.13 -15.87 -2.27
C ILE A 162 -11.94 -16.56 -1.16
N PRO A 163 -11.78 -17.88 -0.96
CA PRO A 163 -12.32 -18.59 0.19
C PRO A 163 -11.91 -17.96 1.52
N THR A 164 -12.82 -18.01 2.50
CA THR A 164 -12.57 -17.48 3.85
C THR A 164 -12.47 -18.57 4.90
N CYS A 165 -11.56 -18.39 5.85
CA CYS A 165 -11.44 -19.27 7.02
C CYS A 165 -11.48 -18.43 8.30
N PRO A 166 -12.62 -18.34 9.00
CA PRO A 166 -12.71 -17.62 10.26
C PRO A 166 -11.79 -18.22 11.30
N VAL A 167 -10.90 -17.43 11.89
CA VAL A 167 -10.00 -17.84 12.98
C VAL A 167 -10.64 -17.56 14.33
N ASN A 168 -11.32 -16.42 14.43
CA ASN A 168 -12.22 -16.11 15.53
C ASN A 168 -13.64 -15.82 15.00
N TRP A 169 -14.62 -15.79 15.91
CA TRP A 169 -16.02 -15.53 15.59
C TRP A 169 -16.63 -14.51 16.55
N PRO A 170 -17.36 -13.49 16.08
CA PRO A 170 -17.94 -12.49 16.95
C PRO A 170 -19.16 -13.03 17.72
N ILE A 171 -19.34 -12.58 18.96
CA ILE A 171 -20.53 -12.87 19.75
C ILE A 171 -21.40 -11.61 19.77
N GLY A 172 -22.38 -11.57 18.87
CA GLY A 172 -23.22 -10.40 18.63
C GLY A 172 -22.50 -9.26 17.92
N SER A 173 -23.17 -8.11 17.81
CA SER A 173 -22.62 -6.88 17.23
C SER A 173 -23.24 -5.64 17.89
N GLY A 174 -22.64 -4.47 17.70
CA GLY A 174 -23.15 -3.22 18.24
C GLY A 174 -23.31 -3.25 19.76
N LYS A 175 -24.51 -2.95 20.24
CA LYS A 175 -24.84 -3.01 21.69
C LYS A 175 -24.85 -4.44 22.25
N ALA A 176 -25.06 -5.43 21.38
CA ALA A 176 -25.08 -6.83 21.76
C ALA A 176 -23.68 -7.47 21.70
N PHE A 177 -22.66 -6.74 21.26
CA PHE A 177 -21.30 -7.28 21.14
C PHE A 177 -20.73 -7.67 22.52
N LYS A 178 -20.49 -8.96 22.71
CA LYS A 178 -19.97 -9.54 23.96
C LYS A 178 -18.52 -9.94 23.90
N GLY A 179 -17.95 -10.08 22.71
CA GLY A 179 -16.58 -10.58 22.56
C GLY A 179 -16.37 -11.35 21.27
N VAL A 180 -15.27 -12.10 21.23
CA VAL A 180 -14.95 -13.02 20.14
C VAL A 180 -14.57 -14.40 20.68
N TYR A 181 -14.96 -15.44 19.97
CA TYR A 181 -14.60 -16.82 20.25
C TYR A 181 -13.42 -17.24 19.37
N ASP A 182 -12.30 -17.64 19.97
CA ASP A 182 -11.15 -18.25 19.27
C ASP A 182 -11.48 -19.73 18.98
N ARG A 183 -11.62 -20.07 17.70
CA ARG A 183 -12.04 -21.41 17.26
C ARG A 183 -11.00 -22.49 17.59
N GLN A 184 -9.71 -22.13 17.53
CA GLN A 184 -8.62 -23.08 17.75
C GLN A 184 -8.46 -23.40 19.23
N LYS A 185 -8.46 -22.37 20.08
CA LYS A 185 -8.30 -22.51 21.53
C LYS A 185 -9.59 -22.92 22.24
N LYS A 186 -10.74 -22.70 21.60
CA LYS A 186 -12.08 -22.87 22.19
C LYS A 186 -12.27 -21.99 23.43
N GLU A 187 -11.85 -20.74 23.31
CA GLU A 187 -11.86 -19.73 24.36
C GLU A 187 -12.61 -18.49 23.87
N VAL A 188 -13.29 -17.80 24.79
CA VAL A 188 -13.96 -16.53 24.53
C VAL A 188 -13.14 -15.40 25.14
N GLU A 189 -12.78 -14.44 24.30
CA GLU A 189 -12.27 -13.15 24.70
C GLU A 189 -13.47 -12.22 24.93
N LEU A 190 -13.63 -11.73 26.17
CA LEU A 190 -14.78 -10.90 26.53
C LEU A 190 -14.52 -9.43 26.23
N PHE A 191 -15.47 -8.81 25.54
CA PHE A 191 -15.48 -7.39 25.30
C PHE A 191 -15.90 -6.65 26.57
N SER A 192 -14.97 -5.87 27.12
CA SER A 192 -15.26 -4.89 28.16
C SER A 192 -15.15 -3.48 27.59
N ASP A 193 -16.12 -2.61 27.90
CA ASP A 193 -16.07 -1.20 27.52
C ASP A 193 -15.04 -0.45 28.39
N THR A 194 -13.75 -0.72 28.13
CA THR A 194 -12.65 -0.06 28.82
C THR A 194 -12.48 1.36 28.29
N ARG A 195 -12.39 2.33 29.21
CA ARG A 195 -12.14 3.78 29.02
C ARG A 195 -11.52 4.15 27.66
N LYS A 196 -12.38 4.29 26.63
CA LYS A 196 -12.08 4.92 25.33
C LYS A 196 -10.80 4.42 24.61
N GLY A 197 -10.43 3.14 24.74
CA GLY A 197 -9.40 2.50 23.89
C GLY A 197 -7.99 3.11 23.97
N THR A 198 -7.65 3.87 25.01
CA THR A 198 -6.36 4.57 25.14
C THR A 198 -5.26 3.78 25.83
N ALA A 199 -5.57 2.60 26.38
CA ALA A 199 -4.61 1.70 27.04
C ALA A 199 -4.85 0.25 26.61
N THR A 200 -3.83 -0.60 26.80
CA THR A 200 -3.95 -2.06 26.75
C THR A 200 -4.88 -2.49 27.89
N GLY A 201 -6.15 -2.73 27.60
CA GLY A 201 -7.09 -3.28 28.57
C GLY A 201 -6.78 -4.75 28.82
N GLU A 202 -6.95 -5.22 30.07
CA GLU A 202 -6.91 -6.65 30.35
C GLU A 202 -8.14 -7.32 29.71
N VAL A 203 -7.91 -8.08 28.64
CA VAL A 203 -8.95 -8.92 28.03
C VAL A 203 -9.16 -10.13 28.92
N LYS A 204 -10.38 -10.29 29.46
CA LYS A 204 -10.75 -11.52 30.20
C LYS A 204 -10.98 -12.63 29.18
N VAL A 205 -10.12 -13.65 29.20
CA VAL A 205 -10.24 -14.86 28.39
C VAL A 205 -10.85 -15.97 29.24
N VAL A 206 -11.89 -16.63 28.74
CA VAL A 206 -12.60 -17.69 29.45
C VAL A 206 -12.81 -18.87 28.52
N ALA A 207 -12.43 -20.08 28.95
CA ALA A 207 -12.69 -21.29 28.18
C ALA A 207 -14.20 -21.53 27.99
N MET A 208 -14.60 -22.01 26.81
CA MET A 208 -16.02 -22.21 26.48
C MET A 208 -16.73 -23.26 27.34
N ASN A 209 -15.97 -24.17 27.95
CA ASN A 209 -16.47 -25.17 28.88
C ASN A 209 -16.56 -24.67 30.33
N ASN A 210 -16.14 -23.43 30.62
CA ASN A 210 -16.22 -22.86 31.95
C ASN A 210 -17.68 -22.47 32.27
N PRO A 211 -18.26 -22.93 33.38
CA PRO A 211 -19.63 -22.56 33.78
C PRO A 211 -19.88 -21.05 33.92
N GLU A 212 -18.83 -20.25 34.16
CA GLU A 212 -18.98 -18.78 34.21
C GLU A 212 -19.37 -18.16 32.86
N ILE A 213 -19.11 -18.85 31.74
CA ILE A 213 -19.36 -18.28 30.41
C ILE A 213 -20.86 -17.99 30.20
N ASP A 214 -21.73 -18.85 30.71
CA ASP A 214 -23.19 -18.76 30.59
C ASP A 214 -23.69 -17.42 31.15
N TRP A 215 -23.12 -17.01 32.28
CA TRP A 215 -23.43 -15.72 32.89
C TRP A 215 -22.77 -14.54 32.18
N LEU A 216 -21.57 -14.72 31.63
CA LEU A 216 -20.78 -13.64 31.02
C LEU A 216 -21.29 -13.21 29.64
N ILE A 217 -21.64 -14.17 28.77
CA ILE A 217 -22.17 -13.87 27.42
C ILE A 217 -23.71 -13.94 27.37
N GLY A 218 -24.33 -14.72 28.25
CA GLY A 218 -25.77 -14.99 28.27
C GLY A 218 -26.15 -16.24 27.48
N ASP A 219 -27.14 -16.98 27.97
CA ASP A 219 -27.58 -18.27 27.41
C ASP A 219 -28.00 -18.19 25.94
N GLU A 220 -28.70 -17.12 25.56
CA GLU A 220 -29.14 -16.89 24.18
C GLU A 220 -27.94 -16.73 23.23
N ALA A 221 -27.01 -15.83 23.58
CA ALA A 221 -25.80 -15.59 22.79
C ALA A 221 -24.90 -16.84 22.72
N LYS A 222 -24.83 -17.62 23.79
CA LYS A 222 -24.11 -18.90 23.81
C LYS A 222 -24.74 -19.91 22.85
N THR A 223 -26.06 -20.03 22.87
CA THR A 223 -26.80 -20.96 22.01
C THR A 223 -26.58 -20.60 20.55
N THR A 224 -26.79 -19.32 20.19
CA THR A 224 -26.51 -18.81 18.84
C THR A 224 -25.07 -19.08 18.43
N LEU A 225 -24.08 -18.75 19.27
CA LEU A 225 -22.68 -19.02 18.97
C LEU A 225 -22.42 -20.50 18.65
N MET A 226 -22.98 -21.42 19.43
CA MET A 226 -22.78 -22.85 19.20
C MET A 226 -23.40 -23.32 17.89
N GLU A 227 -24.60 -22.84 17.55
CA GLU A 227 -25.28 -23.14 16.28
C GLU A 227 -24.48 -22.58 15.08
N GLU A 228 -23.98 -21.35 15.19
CA GLU A 228 -23.18 -20.72 14.14
C GLU A 228 -21.84 -21.44 13.94
N ILE A 229 -21.17 -21.86 15.02
CA ILE A 229 -19.92 -22.63 14.95
C ILE A 229 -20.14 -24.01 14.35
N GLU A 230 -21.23 -24.70 14.69
CA GLU A 230 -21.59 -25.98 14.07
C GLU A 230 -21.83 -25.82 12.56
N LEU A 231 -22.52 -24.75 12.15
CA LEU A 231 -22.73 -24.44 10.74
C LEU A 231 -21.40 -24.15 10.01
N LEU A 232 -20.51 -23.38 10.64
CA LEU A 232 -19.18 -23.09 10.10
C LEU A 232 -18.33 -24.35 9.94
N ASP A 233 -18.32 -25.22 10.93
CA ASP A 233 -17.55 -26.47 10.87
C ASP A 233 -18.09 -27.41 9.78
N GLY A 234 -19.37 -27.27 9.39
CA GLY A 234 -19.98 -28.02 8.29
C GLY A 234 -19.82 -27.41 6.89
N ALA A 235 -19.58 -26.10 6.78
CA ALA A 235 -19.66 -25.37 5.50
C ALA A 235 -18.44 -24.49 5.15
N SER A 236 -17.58 -24.15 6.10
CA SER A 236 -16.43 -23.26 5.90
C SER A 236 -15.20 -24.01 5.41
N ALA A 237 -14.29 -23.30 4.74
CA ALA A 237 -12.99 -23.84 4.38
C ALA A 237 -12.16 -24.16 5.64
N GLU A 238 -11.50 -25.32 5.64
CA GLU A 238 -10.52 -25.64 6.66
C GLU A 238 -9.27 -24.76 6.52
N PHE A 239 -8.60 -24.50 7.64
CA PHE A 239 -7.37 -23.73 7.63
C PHE A 239 -6.26 -24.53 6.95
N ASP A 240 -5.78 -24.05 5.81
CA ASP A 240 -4.62 -24.58 5.09
C ASP A 240 -3.54 -23.50 4.95
N ARG A 241 -2.39 -23.74 5.57
CA ARG A 241 -1.28 -22.79 5.55
C ARG A 241 -0.70 -22.56 4.16
N GLU A 242 -0.65 -23.59 3.31
CA GLU A 242 -0.11 -23.49 1.96
C GLU A 242 -1.02 -22.65 1.07
N LEU A 243 -2.35 -22.79 1.23
CA LEU A 243 -3.32 -21.93 0.52
C LEU A 243 -3.22 -20.47 0.98
N VAL A 244 -3.04 -20.22 2.29
CA VAL A 244 -2.81 -18.87 2.81
C VAL A 244 -1.54 -18.26 2.23
N ASP A 245 -0.43 -19.01 2.23
CA ASP A 245 0.87 -18.55 1.72
C ASP A 245 0.86 -18.28 0.20
N LYS A 246 -0.10 -18.86 -0.55
CA LYS A 246 -0.33 -18.58 -1.99
C LYS A 246 -1.36 -17.48 -2.25
N GLY A 247 -1.99 -16.94 -1.21
CA GLY A 247 -3.09 -15.98 -1.34
C GLY A 247 -4.39 -16.59 -1.90
N GLU A 248 -4.58 -17.89 -1.72
CA GLU A 248 -5.75 -18.66 -2.19
C GLU A 248 -6.77 -18.93 -1.06
N LEU A 249 -6.42 -18.61 0.20
CA LEU A 249 -7.30 -18.69 1.37
C LEU A 249 -7.04 -17.48 2.27
N SER A 250 -8.09 -16.80 2.73
CA SER A 250 -7.95 -15.67 3.66
C SER A 250 -8.39 -16.03 5.08
N PRO A 251 -7.48 -16.01 6.08
CA PRO A 251 -7.86 -16.11 7.48
C PRO A 251 -8.63 -14.85 7.90
N VAL A 252 -9.83 -15.04 8.46
CA VAL A 252 -10.73 -13.94 8.84
C VAL A 252 -10.78 -13.76 10.35
N PHE A 253 -10.70 -12.50 10.76
CA PHE A 253 -10.80 -12.09 12.16
C PHE A 253 -11.81 -10.97 12.32
N PHE A 254 -12.47 -10.97 13.47
CA PHE A 254 -13.44 -9.97 13.87
C PHE A 254 -12.93 -9.19 15.07
N GLY A 255 -13.24 -7.90 15.12
CA GLY A 255 -12.88 -7.06 16.27
C GLY A 255 -13.29 -5.61 16.13
N SER A 256 -12.75 -4.78 17.02
CA SER A 256 -12.94 -3.33 16.98
C SER A 256 -11.63 -2.61 17.27
N ALA A 257 -11.04 -2.05 16.20
CA ALA A 257 -9.84 -1.22 16.31
C ALA A 257 -10.08 0.03 17.16
N LEU A 258 -11.31 0.58 17.16
CA LEU A 258 -11.64 1.79 17.93
C LEU A 258 -11.54 1.54 19.44
N THR A 259 -12.11 0.42 19.91
CA THR A 259 -12.09 0.04 21.32
C THR A 259 -10.83 -0.72 21.71
N ASN A 260 -9.92 -0.97 20.75
CA ASN A 260 -8.73 -1.80 20.90
C ASN A 260 -9.02 -3.26 21.25
N PHE A 261 -10.17 -3.78 20.81
CA PHE A 261 -10.62 -5.14 21.09
C PHE A 261 -10.36 -6.08 19.91
N GLY A 262 -9.81 -7.28 20.18
CA GLY A 262 -9.43 -8.27 19.17
C GLY A 262 -8.19 -7.93 18.35
N VAL A 263 -7.61 -6.73 18.52
CA VAL A 263 -6.45 -6.27 17.73
C VAL A 263 -5.15 -6.96 18.15
N GLU A 264 -4.91 -7.14 19.45
CA GLU A 264 -3.71 -7.84 19.92
C GLU A 264 -3.73 -9.30 19.50
N THR A 265 -4.87 -9.96 19.71
CA THR A 265 -5.11 -11.35 19.31
C THR A 265 -4.93 -11.53 17.81
N PHE A 266 -5.50 -10.62 17.01
CA PHE A 266 -5.25 -10.57 15.58
C PHE A 266 -3.75 -10.46 15.28
N LEU A 267 -3.04 -9.50 15.89
CA LEU A 267 -1.61 -9.29 15.63
C LEU A 267 -0.78 -10.54 15.96
N ARG A 268 -1.03 -11.19 17.10
CA ARG A 268 -0.32 -12.41 17.51
C ARG A 268 -0.55 -13.57 16.55
N HIS A 269 -1.81 -13.81 16.19
CA HIS A 269 -2.18 -14.85 15.23
C HIS A 269 -1.66 -14.55 13.82
N PHE A 270 -1.73 -13.30 13.39
CA PHE A 270 -1.14 -12.85 12.12
C PHE A 270 0.37 -13.09 12.08
N LEU A 271 1.12 -12.75 13.14
CA LEU A 271 2.57 -12.93 13.16
C LEU A 271 3.00 -14.40 13.17
N SER A 272 2.21 -15.28 13.81
CA SER A 272 2.44 -16.73 13.76
C SER A 272 2.05 -17.33 12.39
N MET A 273 1.03 -16.76 11.74
CA MET A 273 0.54 -17.20 10.44
C MET A 273 1.22 -16.57 9.24
N THR A 274 2.13 -15.62 9.43
CA THR A 274 2.88 -14.98 8.34
C THR A 274 4.25 -15.59 8.15
N THR A 275 4.84 -15.36 6.98
CA THR A 275 6.17 -15.86 6.60
C THR A 275 7.24 -14.80 6.79
N SER A 276 8.50 -15.24 6.83
CA SER A 276 9.65 -14.36 6.62
C SER A 276 9.65 -13.83 5.18
N PRO A 277 10.47 -12.82 4.84
CA PRO A 277 10.54 -12.25 3.50
C PRO A 277 10.60 -13.31 2.39
N LEU A 278 9.75 -13.15 1.37
CA LEU A 278 9.61 -14.13 0.29
C LEU A 278 10.66 -13.91 -0.82
N PRO A 279 11.02 -14.96 -1.58
CA PRO A 279 11.85 -14.81 -2.77
C PRO A 279 11.21 -13.87 -3.80
N ARG A 280 12.04 -13.12 -4.52
CA ARG A 280 11.58 -12.16 -5.54
C ARG A 280 12.16 -12.44 -6.90
N MET A 281 11.32 -12.34 -7.93
CA MET A 281 11.73 -12.59 -9.31
C MET A 281 12.61 -11.47 -9.86
N SER A 282 13.67 -11.88 -10.53
CA SER A 282 14.59 -11.05 -11.30
C SER A 282 14.74 -11.60 -12.72
N ASP A 283 15.44 -10.88 -13.57
CA ASP A 283 15.88 -11.36 -14.89
C ASP A 283 16.82 -12.58 -14.85
N HIS A 284 17.31 -12.96 -13.67
CA HIS A 284 18.11 -14.17 -13.42
C HIS A 284 17.36 -15.25 -12.62
N GLY A 285 16.05 -15.09 -12.42
CA GLY A 285 15.21 -15.99 -11.62
C GLY A 285 14.95 -15.47 -10.20
N ALA A 286 14.52 -16.37 -9.31
CA ALA A 286 14.13 -16.00 -7.95
C ALA A 286 15.34 -15.74 -7.04
N ILE A 287 15.42 -14.54 -6.47
CA ILE A 287 16.40 -14.16 -5.45
C ILE A 287 15.82 -14.49 -4.08
N ASP A 288 16.39 -15.48 -3.41
CA ASP A 288 15.90 -16.03 -2.14
C ASP A 288 16.64 -15.39 -0.95
N PRO A 289 16.00 -14.56 -0.10
CA PRO A 289 16.65 -13.91 1.04
C PRO A 289 17.28 -14.89 2.03
N MET A 290 16.83 -16.15 2.04
CA MET A 290 17.31 -17.16 2.97
C MET A 290 18.59 -17.84 2.48
N LYS A 291 18.90 -17.74 1.18
CA LYS A 291 20.08 -18.34 0.54
C LYS A 291 21.12 -17.28 0.17
N GLU A 292 20.65 -16.15 -0.33
CA GLU A 292 21.48 -15.08 -0.86
C GLU A 292 22.09 -14.24 0.25
N LYS A 293 23.42 -14.04 0.17
CA LYS A 293 24.19 -13.30 1.18
C LYS A 293 24.52 -11.88 0.76
N GLU A 294 24.56 -11.64 -0.55
CA GLU A 294 24.89 -10.34 -1.11
C GLU A 294 23.70 -9.40 -0.95
N PHE A 295 23.97 -8.13 -0.66
CA PHE A 295 22.93 -7.13 -0.56
C PHE A 295 22.27 -6.93 -1.91
N SER A 296 20.93 -6.94 -1.91
CA SER A 296 20.13 -6.49 -3.04
C SER A 296 18.87 -5.76 -2.56
N ALA A 297 18.47 -4.74 -3.30
CA ALA A 297 17.26 -3.97 -3.02
C ALA A 297 16.66 -3.38 -4.30
N PHE A 298 15.38 -3.02 -4.25
CA PHE A 298 14.77 -2.18 -5.28
C PHE A 298 14.11 -0.95 -4.67
N VAL A 299 14.11 0.14 -5.45
CA VAL A 299 13.42 1.38 -5.09
C VAL A 299 11.95 1.23 -5.42
N PHE A 300 11.07 1.37 -4.44
CA PHE A 300 9.62 1.29 -4.67
C PHE A 300 8.90 2.62 -4.51
N LYS A 301 9.52 3.56 -3.81
CA LYS A 301 8.95 4.87 -3.56
C LYS A 301 10.05 5.92 -3.49
N ILE A 302 9.76 7.10 -4.01
CA ILE A 302 10.62 8.28 -3.87
C ILE A 302 9.76 9.40 -3.30
N GLN A 303 10.30 10.13 -2.35
CA GLN A 303 9.63 11.27 -1.75
C GLN A 303 10.59 12.44 -1.70
N ALA A 304 10.24 13.56 -2.34
CA ALA A 304 11.03 14.77 -2.32
C ALA A 304 10.47 15.79 -1.33
N ASN A 305 11.35 16.70 -0.93
CA ASN A 305 11.03 17.92 -0.22
C ASN A 305 10.33 17.71 1.14
N MET A 306 10.71 16.65 1.85
CA MET A 306 10.20 16.39 3.20
C MET A 306 10.66 17.41 4.24
N ASN A 307 11.77 18.12 4.00
CA ASN A 307 12.24 19.18 4.88
C ASN A 307 12.26 20.50 4.11
N LYS A 308 11.43 21.47 4.54
CA LYS A 308 11.31 22.81 3.92
C LYS A 308 12.66 23.54 3.86
N ALA A 309 13.59 23.26 4.78
CA ALA A 309 14.88 23.93 4.87
C ALA A 309 15.94 23.36 3.90
N HIS A 310 15.97 22.03 3.72
CA HIS A 310 17.03 21.35 2.96
C HIS A 310 16.57 20.77 1.61
N ARG A 311 15.24 20.69 1.39
CA ARG A 311 14.62 20.09 0.19
C ARG A 311 15.15 18.69 -0.10
N ASP A 312 15.33 17.90 0.97
CA ASP A 312 15.88 16.55 0.89
C ASP A 312 14.93 15.64 0.12
N ARG A 313 15.52 14.75 -0.69
CA ARG A 313 14.82 13.70 -1.42
C ARG A 313 15.29 12.35 -0.89
N ILE A 314 14.35 11.46 -0.63
CA ILE A 314 14.58 10.15 -0.06
C ILE A 314 14.02 9.10 -1.03
N ALA A 315 14.84 8.11 -1.36
CA ALA A 315 14.42 6.90 -2.05
C ALA A 315 14.20 5.80 -1.01
N PHE A 316 12.98 5.28 -0.94
CA PHE A 316 12.62 4.14 -0.13
C PHE A 316 12.90 2.85 -0.90
N MET A 317 13.70 2.00 -0.29
CA MET A 317 14.19 0.77 -0.86
C MET A 317 13.71 -0.41 -0.03
N ARG A 318 13.25 -1.46 -0.71
CA ARG A 318 12.94 -2.76 -0.13
C ARG A 318 14.20 -3.64 -0.22
N ILE A 319 14.78 -4.01 0.92
CA ILE A 319 15.90 -4.96 0.95
C ILE A 319 15.35 -6.36 0.67
N CYS A 320 15.86 -6.99 -0.37
CA CYS A 320 15.40 -8.28 -0.86
C CYS A 320 16.31 -9.42 -0.45
N SER A 321 17.61 -9.17 -0.27
CA SER A 321 18.55 -10.16 0.27
C SER A 321 19.77 -9.50 0.90
N GLY A 322 20.53 -10.29 1.67
CA GLY A 322 21.74 -9.84 2.34
C GLY A 322 21.51 -8.86 3.48
N GLU A 323 22.56 -8.09 3.77
CA GLU A 323 22.64 -7.11 4.85
C GLU A 323 23.06 -5.76 4.27
N PHE A 324 22.41 -4.71 4.74
CA PHE A 324 22.75 -3.32 4.47
C PHE A 324 23.62 -2.78 5.60
N ASP A 325 24.74 -2.14 5.25
CA ASP A 325 25.58 -1.36 6.16
C ASP A 325 25.58 0.13 5.76
N ALA A 326 25.50 1.02 6.75
CA ALA A 326 25.48 2.46 6.50
C ALA A 326 26.72 2.94 5.74
N GLY A 327 26.48 3.61 4.60
CA GLY A 327 27.55 4.14 3.77
C GLY A 327 28.24 3.10 2.88
N MET A 328 27.66 1.90 2.71
CA MET A 328 28.14 0.89 1.78
C MET A 328 28.08 1.36 0.31
N ASN A 329 28.95 0.79 -0.52
CA ASN A 329 28.93 0.99 -1.97
C ASN A 329 28.13 -0.12 -2.62
N VAL A 330 27.22 0.25 -3.52
CA VAL A 330 26.38 -0.67 -4.28
C VAL A 330 26.40 -0.30 -5.75
N TYR A 331 26.17 -1.27 -6.62
CA TYR A 331 26.00 -1.03 -8.03
C TYR A 331 24.55 -0.68 -8.33
N HIS A 332 24.31 0.50 -8.92
CA HIS A 332 23.01 0.91 -9.46
C HIS A 332 22.87 0.35 -10.88
N VAL A 333 21.98 -0.62 -11.05
CA VAL A 333 21.89 -1.43 -12.27
C VAL A 333 21.48 -0.59 -13.48
N GLN A 334 20.39 0.17 -13.35
CA GLN A 334 19.85 1.03 -14.40
C GLN A 334 20.77 2.22 -14.70
N GLY A 335 21.36 2.82 -13.68
CA GLY A 335 22.32 3.92 -13.85
C GLY A 335 23.73 3.48 -14.27
N LYS A 336 24.00 2.17 -14.30
CA LYS A 336 25.26 1.54 -14.70
C LYS A 336 26.50 2.12 -14.00
N LYS A 337 26.37 2.40 -12.70
CA LYS A 337 27.43 3.04 -11.91
C LYS A 337 27.40 2.59 -10.46
N ASP A 338 28.56 2.65 -9.80
CA ASP A 338 28.65 2.48 -8.36
C ASP A 338 28.16 3.74 -7.64
N VAL A 339 27.41 3.52 -6.57
CA VAL A 339 26.80 4.57 -5.74
C VAL A 339 27.02 4.23 -4.28
N ARG A 340 27.35 5.25 -3.48
CA ARG A 340 27.43 5.12 -2.02
C ARG A 340 26.07 5.43 -1.39
N LEU A 341 25.55 4.51 -0.59
CA LEU A 341 24.29 4.69 0.13
C LEU A 341 24.53 5.45 1.44
N SER A 342 24.57 6.78 1.36
CA SER A 342 24.80 7.66 2.50
C SER A 342 23.52 8.01 3.26
N GLN A 343 23.67 8.28 4.57
CA GLN A 343 22.59 8.74 5.46
C GLN A 343 21.32 7.86 5.42
N PRO A 344 21.44 6.54 5.65
CA PRO A 344 20.26 5.69 5.74
C PRO A 344 19.39 6.12 6.92
N GLN A 345 18.14 6.42 6.62
CA GLN A 345 17.11 6.78 7.59
C GLN A 345 16.08 5.67 7.59
N GLN A 346 15.79 5.18 8.78
CA GLN A 346 14.63 4.36 9.03
C GLN A 346 13.52 5.24 9.60
N MET A 347 12.31 5.06 9.09
CA MET A 347 11.13 5.75 9.59
C MET A 347 10.53 4.91 10.73
N ILE A 348 10.62 5.43 11.95
CA ILE A 348 9.94 4.89 13.11
C ILE A 348 8.87 5.92 13.48
N ALA A 349 7.61 5.66 13.12
CA ALA A 349 6.53 6.65 13.23
C ALA A 349 6.88 7.97 12.54
N SER A 350 6.78 9.10 13.26
CA SER A 350 7.12 10.45 12.76
C SER A 350 8.60 10.80 12.88
N GLU A 351 9.43 9.93 13.45
CA GLU A 351 10.84 10.20 13.72
C GLU A 351 11.77 9.45 12.75
N ARG A 352 12.80 10.16 12.29
CA ARG A 352 13.86 9.61 11.46
C ARG A 352 14.98 9.14 12.35
N LYS A 353 15.22 7.83 12.36
CA LYS A 353 16.38 7.26 13.04
C LYS A 353 17.43 6.90 12.01
N ILE A 354 18.66 7.39 12.22
CA ILE A 354 19.80 6.90 11.45
C ILE A 354 20.05 5.46 11.88
N ILE A 355 20.15 4.56 10.90
CA ILE A 355 20.43 3.15 11.15
C ILE A 355 21.80 2.77 10.63
N ASP A 356 22.47 1.90 11.37
CA ASP A 356 23.76 1.37 10.95
C ASP A 356 23.60 0.11 10.09
N LYS A 357 22.57 -0.71 10.39
CA LYS A 357 22.33 -2.01 9.78
C LYS A 357 20.86 -2.26 9.47
N ALA A 358 20.60 -2.97 8.38
CA ALA A 358 19.27 -3.50 8.02
C ALA A 358 19.41 -4.81 7.23
N TYR A 359 18.36 -5.62 7.15
CA TYR A 359 18.44 -6.96 6.57
C TYR A 359 17.36 -7.18 5.51
N GLY A 360 17.46 -8.28 4.75
CA GLY A 360 16.37 -8.75 3.89
C GLY A 360 15.03 -8.72 4.62
N GLY A 361 14.05 -8.00 4.06
CA GLY A 361 12.78 -7.72 4.74
C GLY A 361 12.64 -6.30 5.27
N ASP A 362 13.70 -5.55 5.45
CA ASP A 362 13.60 -4.19 5.94
C ASP A 362 13.33 -3.19 4.80
N ILE A 363 12.76 -2.06 5.19
CA ILE A 363 12.61 -0.91 4.31
C ILE A 363 13.48 0.20 4.84
N ILE A 364 14.33 0.73 3.96
CA ILE A 364 15.25 1.81 4.29
C ILE A 364 14.97 3.02 3.39
N GLY A 365 15.06 4.22 3.95
CA GLY A 365 15.10 5.46 3.20
C GLY A 365 16.55 5.89 3.03
N VAL A 366 17.02 6.08 1.81
CA VAL A 366 18.36 6.63 1.55
C VAL A 366 18.26 7.99 0.89
N PHE A 367 19.25 8.85 1.14
CA PHE A 367 19.32 10.13 0.44
C PHE A 367 19.47 9.91 -1.07
N ASP A 368 18.63 10.59 -1.84
CA ASP A 368 18.63 10.52 -3.29
C ASP A 368 19.05 11.87 -3.88
N PRO A 369 20.25 11.98 -4.50
CA PRO A 369 20.67 13.19 -5.20
C PRO A 369 19.90 13.44 -6.52
N GLY A 370 18.90 12.63 -6.83
CA GLY A 370 18.09 12.68 -8.05
C GLY A 370 18.53 11.67 -9.10
N ILE A 371 19.18 10.58 -8.68
CA ILE A 371 19.71 9.55 -9.58
C ILE A 371 18.86 8.28 -9.56
N PHE A 372 18.06 8.06 -8.51
CA PHE A 372 17.19 6.90 -8.41
C PHE A 372 15.83 7.16 -9.06
N SER A 373 15.27 6.10 -9.63
CA SER A 373 13.90 6.03 -10.15
C SER A 373 13.16 4.85 -9.52
N ILE A 374 11.84 4.92 -9.51
CA ILE A 374 10.98 3.80 -9.07
C ILE A 374 11.26 2.58 -9.95
N GLY A 375 11.46 1.42 -9.34
CA GLY A 375 11.82 0.15 -9.98
C GLY A 375 13.33 -0.09 -10.11
N ASP A 376 14.18 0.89 -9.78
CA ASP A 376 15.63 0.72 -9.87
C ASP A 376 16.12 -0.37 -8.92
N THR A 377 17.06 -1.18 -9.39
CA THR A 377 17.71 -2.25 -8.63
C THR A 377 19.11 -1.82 -8.19
N LEU A 378 19.44 -2.11 -6.94
CA LEU A 378 20.74 -1.90 -6.33
C LEU A 378 21.25 -3.23 -5.80
N THR A 379 22.51 -3.56 -6.10
CA THR A 379 23.09 -4.83 -5.67
C THR A 379 24.58 -4.69 -5.37
N THR A 380 25.07 -5.53 -4.47
CA THR A 380 26.53 -5.73 -4.26
C THR A 380 27.06 -6.95 -5.02
N SER A 381 26.16 -7.71 -5.65
CA SER A 381 26.53 -8.91 -6.40
C SER A 381 27.42 -8.58 -7.59
N LYS A 382 28.36 -9.49 -7.85
CA LYS A 382 29.13 -9.46 -9.10
C LYS A 382 28.24 -9.75 -10.31
N GLU A 383 27.24 -10.59 -10.12
CA GLU A 383 26.24 -10.91 -11.14
C GLU A 383 25.15 -9.84 -11.09
N LYS A 384 25.15 -8.98 -12.11
CA LYS A 384 24.21 -7.86 -12.18
C LYS A 384 22.87 -8.36 -12.69
N PHE A 385 21.85 -8.25 -11.86
CA PHE A 385 20.47 -8.59 -12.19
C PHE A 385 19.55 -7.40 -11.91
N ALA A 386 18.38 -7.39 -12.55
CA ALA A 386 17.32 -6.43 -12.30
C ALA A 386 16.07 -7.15 -11.78
N TYR A 387 15.47 -6.62 -10.72
CA TYR A 387 14.13 -7.04 -10.30
C TYR A 387 13.09 -6.69 -11.35
N GLU A 388 11.96 -7.40 -11.33
CA GLU A 388 10.80 -7.03 -12.15
C GLU A 388 10.44 -5.56 -11.92
N GLY A 389 10.23 -4.83 -13.02
CA GLY A 389 9.82 -3.43 -12.97
C GLY A 389 8.50 -3.27 -12.21
N ILE A 390 8.35 -2.11 -11.57
CA ILE A 390 7.11 -1.76 -10.90
C ILE A 390 6.13 -1.24 -11.96
N PRO A 391 4.93 -1.84 -12.09
CA PRO A 391 3.98 -1.42 -13.11
C PRO A 391 3.55 0.03 -12.87
N THR A 392 3.58 0.83 -13.94
CA THR A 392 2.97 2.17 -13.98
C THR A 392 1.58 2.06 -14.59
N PHE A 393 0.57 2.60 -13.91
CA PHE A 393 -0.80 2.60 -14.42
C PHE A 393 -0.96 3.62 -15.53
N ALA A 394 -1.82 3.30 -16.50
CA ALA A 394 -2.30 4.29 -17.47
C ALA A 394 -3.10 5.36 -16.72
N PRO A 395 -2.74 6.66 -16.83
CA PRO A 395 -3.59 7.73 -16.33
C PRO A 395 -4.96 7.74 -17.01
N GLU A 396 -5.99 8.06 -16.23
CA GLU A 396 -7.39 8.15 -16.69
C GLU A 396 -7.85 9.60 -16.85
N HIS A 397 -7.08 10.56 -16.32
CA HIS A 397 -7.41 11.97 -16.38
C HIS A 397 -6.21 12.78 -16.83
N PHE A 398 -6.44 13.70 -17.76
CA PHE A 398 -5.40 14.53 -18.35
C PHE A 398 -5.71 16.01 -18.19
N ALA A 399 -4.68 16.80 -17.92
CA ALA A 399 -4.79 18.24 -17.89
C ALA A 399 -3.56 18.89 -18.51
N ARG A 400 -3.79 19.99 -19.20
CA ARG A 400 -2.75 20.89 -19.68
C ARG A 400 -2.33 21.81 -18.54
N VAL A 401 -1.03 21.86 -18.29
CA VAL A 401 -0.45 22.64 -17.19
C VAL A 401 0.49 23.68 -17.77
N ARG A 402 0.24 24.95 -17.43
CA ARG A 402 1.08 26.10 -17.79
C ARG A 402 1.38 26.95 -16.56
N GLN A 403 2.58 27.49 -16.49
CA GLN A 403 2.96 28.43 -15.44
C GLN A 403 2.31 29.80 -15.66
N VAL A 404 1.92 30.47 -14.58
CA VAL A 404 1.39 31.86 -14.64
C VAL A 404 2.52 32.86 -14.88
N ASP A 405 3.65 32.66 -14.19
CA ASP A 405 4.80 33.55 -14.24
C ASP A 405 5.93 32.92 -15.05
N THR A 406 6.24 33.50 -16.22
CA THR A 406 7.29 33.01 -17.11
C THR A 406 8.69 33.10 -16.52
N MET A 407 8.92 33.99 -15.54
CA MET A 407 10.21 34.13 -14.86
C MET A 407 10.52 32.94 -13.95
N LYS A 408 9.52 32.14 -13.57
CA LYS A 408 9.66 30.98 -12.68
C LYS A 408 9.84 29.65 -13.43
N ARG A 409 10.18 29.69 -14.72
CA ARG A 409 10.39 28.50 -15.58
C ARG A 409 11.31 27.45 -14.96
N LYS A 410 12.44 27.85 -14.38
CA LYS A 410 13.40 26.91 -13.78
C LYS A 410 12.79 26.19 -12.56
N GLN A 411 12.05 26.92 -11.72
CA GLN A 411 11.36 26.35 -10.56
C GLN A 411 10.21 25.45 -10.99
N PHE A 412 9.44 25.84 -12.02
CA PHE A 412 8.36 25.04 -12.58
C PHE A 412 8.87 23.70 -13.10
N VAL A 413 9.87 23.71 -13.99
CA VAL A 413 10.46 22.49 -14.55
C VAL A 413 11.05 21.61 -13.44
N LYS A 414 11.74 22.20 -12.46
CA LYS A 414 12.27 21.46 -11.31
C LYS A 414 11.15 20.80 -10.49
N GLY A 415 10.11 21.55 -10.14
CA GLY A 415 9.02 21.04 -9.30
C GLY A 415 8.19 19.97 -9.99
N ILE A 416 7.83 20.19 -11.26
CA ILE A 416 7.11 19.21 -12.08
C ILE A 416 7.89 17.90 -12.18
N ASN A 417 9.18 17.96 -12.55
CA ASN A 417 10.01 16.76 -12.68
C ASN A 417 10.17 16.03 -11.35
N GLN A 418 10.35 16.76 -10.24
CA GLN A 418 10.45 16.12 -8.92
C GLN A 418 9.14 15.43 -8.52
N ILE A 419 7.99 16.09 -8.68
CA ILE A 419 6.68 15.50 -8.34
C ILE A 419 6.36 14.29 -9.24
N ALA A 420 6.74 14.32 -10.51
CA ALA A 420 6.57 13.17 -11.40
C ALA A 420 7.51 12.01 -11.07
N GLN A 421 8.74 12.29 -10.66
CA GLN A 421 9.68 11.25 -10.21
C GLN A 421 9.24 10.57 -8.90
N GLU A 422 8.45 11.25 -8.07
CA GLU A 422 7.76 10.62 -6.93
C GLU A 422 6.61 9.70 -7.37
N GLY A 423 6.26 9.69 -8.67
CA GLY A 423 5.15 8.92 -9.21
C GLY A 423 3.79 9.44 -8.75
N ALA A 424 3.70 10.73 -8.42
CA ALA A 424 2.44 11.38 -8.06
C ALA A 424 1.67 11.86 -9.31
N ILE A 425 2.37 12.07 -10.42
CA ILE A 425 1.82 12.45 -11.72
C ILE A 425 2.67 11.84 -12.83
N GLN A 426 2.12 11.76 -14.04
CA GLN A 426 2.89 11.45 -15.25
C GLN A 426 2.96 12.68 -16.16
N ILE A 427 4.12 12.93 -16.76
CA ILE A 427 4.35 14.08 -17.63
C ILE A 427 4.47 13.62 -19.07
N PHE A 428 3.73 14.32 -19.93
CA PHE A 428 3.72 14.14 -21.37
C PHE A 428 3.92 15.47 -22.08
N GLN A 429 4.45 15.41 -23.29
CA GLN A 429 4.68 16.56 -24.14
C GLN A 429 4.01 16.35 -25.49
N GLU A 430 3.48 17.44 -26.04
CA GLU A 430 3.08 17.48 -27.43
C GLU A 430 4.35 17.55 -28.31
N TYR A 431 4.29 16.95 -29.49
CA TYR A 431 5.37 17.06 -30.46
C TYR A 431 5.54 18.54 -30.85
N ASN A 432 6.78 19.02 -30.80
CA ASN A 432 7.20 20.39 -31.14
C ASN A 432 6.87 21.51 -30.13
N THR A 433 6.28 21.22 -28.96
CA THR A 433 5.81 22.26 -28.01
C THR A 433 6.75 22.55 -26.82
N GLY A 434 7.89 21.85 -26.70
CA GLY A 434 8.87 22.09 -25.62
C GLY A 434 8.30 21.90 -24.20
N MET A 435 8.96 22.46 -23.18
CA MET A 435 8.51 22.40 -21.76
C MET A 435 7.72 23.63 -21.30
N GLU A 436 7.26 24.48 -22.21
CA GLU A 436 6.50 25.68 -21.85
C GLU A 436 5.04 25.36 -21.53
N GLU A 437 4.53 24.29 -22.15
CA GLU A 437 3.22 23.72 -21.90
C GLU A 437 3.35 22.20 -21.90
N ILE A 438 2.86 21.57 -20.84
CA ILE A 438 2.94 20.11 -20.66
C ILE A 438 1.54 19.54 -20.46
N ILE A 439 1.40 18.27 -20.79
CA ILE A 439 0.22 17.48 -20.44
C ILE A 439 0.59 16.65 -19.22
N VAL A 440 -0.23 16.72 -18.19
CA VAL A 440 -0.11 15.92 -16.98
C VAL A 440 -1.22 14.88 -16.97
N GLY A 441 -0.85 13.61 -16.81
CA GLY A 441 -1.77 12.51 -16.57
C GLY A 441 -1.78 12.09 -15.11
N VAL A 442 -2.97 11.85 -14.57
CA VAL A 442 -3.20 11.31 -13.22
C VAL A 442 -4.24 10.18 -13.25
N VAL A 443 -4.21 9.31 -12.24
CA VAL A 443 -5.23 8.27 -12.08
C VAL A 443 -6.47 8.82 -11.37
N GLY A 444 -6.30 9.79 -10.47
CA GLY A 444 -7.39 10.45 -9.77
C GLY A 444 -7.35 11.97 -9.86
N VAL A 445 -8.51 12.59 -9.98
CA VAL A 445 -8.66 14.04 -10.14
C VAL A 445 -8.08 14.85 -8.96
N LEU A 446 -8.08 14.31 -7.74
CA LEU A 446 -7.47 14.95 -6.58
C LEU A 446 -5.95 15.14 -6.71
N GLN A 447 -5.28 14.33 -7.54
CA GLN A 447 -3.84 14.50 -7.78
C GLN A 447 -3.54 15.83 -8.46
N PHE A 448 -4.48 16.42 -9.21
CA PHE A 448 -4.35 17.77 -9.76
C PHE A 448 -4.35 18.85 -8.67
N ASP A 449 -5.21 18.70 -7.65
CA ASP A 449 -5.25 19.60 -6.50
C ASP A 449 -3.93 19.52 -5.72
N VAL A 450 -3.44 18.29 -5.48
CA VAL A 450 -2.15 18.07 -4.81
C VAL A 450 -1.00 18.66 -5.63
N LEU A 451 -0.99 18.47 -6.95
CA LEU A 451 0.01 19.05 -7.84
C LEU A 451 0.05 20.58 -7.71
N LYS A 452 -1.11 21.23 -7.79
CA LYS A 452 -1.25 22.68 -7.66
C LYS A 452 -0.79 23.17 -6.29
N TYR A 453 -1.19 22.48 -5.22
CA TYR A 453 -0.79 22.80 -3.84
C TYR A 453 0.74 22.68 -3.67
N ARG A 454 1.33 21.57 -4.12
CA ARG A 454 2.77 21.32 -3.98
C ARG A 454 3.59 22.32 -4.79
N LEU A 455 3.27 22.56 -6.06
CA LEU A 455 3.98 23.57 -6.86
C LEU A 455 3.95 24.96 -6.22
N LYS A 456 2.80 25.36 -5.66
CA LYS A 456 2.66 26.63 -4.96
C LYS A 456 3.45 26.68 -3.65
N ASN A 457 3.32 25.68 -2.78
CA ASN A 457 3.89 25.74 -1.43
C ASN A 457 5.35 25.31 -1.35
N GLU A 458 5.79 24.42 -2.23
CA GLU A 458 7.14 23.85 -2.23
C GLU A 458 8.08 24.59 -3.18
N TYR A 459 7.56 25.01 -4.33
CA TYR A 459 8.36 25.61 -5.40
C TYR A 459 8.03 27.10 -5.62
N ASN A 460 7.01 27.64 -4.94
CA ASN A 460 6.51 29.00 -5.13
C ASN A 460 6.10 29.28 -6.58
N VAL A 461 5.52 28.27 -7.25
CA VAL A 461 5.06 28.35 -8.64
C VAL A 461 3.54 28.22 -8.68
N GLU A 462 2.88 29.23 -9.21
CA GLU A 462 1.46 29.14 -9.53
C GLU A 462 1.26 28.63 -10.96
N ILE A 463 0.32 27.70 -11.10
CA ILE A 463 -0.01 27.06 -12.37
C ILE A 463 -1.48 27.29 -12.72
N LEU A 464 -1.75 27.36 -14.02
CA LEU A 464 -3.07 27.21 -14.61
C LEU A 464 -3.19 25.78 -15.11
N LEU A 465 -4.30 25.15 -14.74
CA LEU A 465 -4.62 23.78 -15.09
C LEU A 465 -5.92 23.79 -15.90
N GLU A 466 -5.86 23.25 -17.10
CA GLU A 466 -6.99 23.12 -18.02
C GLU A 466 -7.24 21.64 -18.27
N ASN A 467 -8.40 21.12 -17.87
CA ASN A 467 -8.73 19.72 -18.08
C ASN A 467 -8.85 19.40 -19.58
N LEU A 468 -8.31 18.26 -19.98
CA LEU A 468 -8.40 17.73 -21.32
C LEU A 468 -9.41 16.57 -21.36
N PRO A 469 -10.08 16.33 -22.49
CA PRO A 469 -11.16 15.34 -22.59
C PRO A 469 -10.66 13.89 -22.76
N TYR A 470 -9.36 13.66 -22.68
CA TYR A 470 -8.79 12.32 -22.88
C TYR A 470 -9.00 11.46 -21.63
N GLU A 471 -9.28 10.18 -21.85
CA GLU A 471 -9.49 9.19 -20.79
C GLU A 471 -8.58 7.97 -20.94
N TYR A 472 -8.04 7.74 -22.14
CA TYR A 472 -7.24 6.56 -22.45
C TYR A 472 -5.88 6.96 -23.00
N ILE A 473 -4.84 6.28 -22.51
CA ILE A 473 -3.48 6.37 -23.06
C ILE A 473 -3.00 5.01 -23.54
N ARG A 474 -2.24 4.98 -24.64
CA ARG A 474 -1.60 3.76 -25.15
C ARG A 474 -0.15 4.02 -25.54
N TRP A 475 0.73 3.11 -25.11
CA TRP A 475 2.14 3.07 -25.54
C TRP A 475 2.23 2.36 -26.88
N ILE A 476 3.06 2.88 -27.77
CA ILE A 476 3.37 2.22 -29.05
C ILE A 476 4.54 1.26 -28.79
N GLU A 477 4.31 -0.05 -28.91
CA GLU A 477 5.36 -1.06 -28.66
C GLU A 477 6.26 -1.28 -29.88
N SER A 478 5.76 -1.03 -31.08
CA SER A 478 6.48 -1.25 -32.32
C SER A 478 7.55 -0.16 -32.55
N ALA A 479 8.81 -0.51 -32.24
CA ALA A 479 9.98 0.39 -32.24
C ALA A 479 10.23 1.15 -33.57
N ASP A 480 9.72 0.63 -34.69
CA ASP A 480 9.91 1.19 -36.05
C ASP A 480 8.66 1.91 -36.60
N THR A 481 7.66 2.22 -35.76
CA THR A 481 6.44 2.90 -36.24
C THR A 481 6.69 4.37 -36.57
N ASP A 482 6.56 4.72 -37.85
CA ASP A 482 6.57 6.11 -38.31
C ASP A 482 5.30 6.83 -37.84
N LEU A 483 5.44 7.69 -36.84
CA LEU A 483 4.36 8.44 -36.22
C LEU A 483 3.56 9.29 -37.21
N ASP A 484 4.22 9.81 -38.26
CA ASP A 484 3.56 10.67 -39.24
C ASP A 484 2.61 9.88 -40.14
N ARG A 485 2.83 8.57 -40.27
CA ARG A 485 1.98 7.65 -41.04
C ARG A 485 0.79 7.11 -40.27
N ILE A 486 0.76 7.28 -38.94
CA ILE A 486 -0.36 6.79 -38.12
C ILE A 486 -1.63 7.57 -38.48
N SER A 487 -2.57 6.85 -39.09
CA SER A 487 -3.92 7.32 -39.41
C SER A 487 -4.85 7.06 -38.23
N GLY A 488 -5.07 8.10 -37.42
CA GLY A 488 -5.94 8.03 -36.24
C GLY A 488 -7.38 8.50 -36.46
N THR A 489 -8.06 8.77 -35.36
CA THR A 489 -9.39 9.39 -35.29
C THR A 489 -9.27 10.85 -34.83
N SER A 490 -10.33 11.66 -34.99
CA SER A 490 -10.31 13.09 -34.62
C SER A 490 -10.19 13.35 -33.12
N ASP A 491 -10.55 12.37 -32.31
CA ASP A 491 -10.46 12.37 -30.85
C ASP A 491 -9.12 11.79 -30.33
N MET A 492 -8.18 11.49 -31.23
CA MET A 492 -6.85 11.01 -30.89
C MET A 492 -5.85 12.17 -30.79
N LYS A 493 -4.88 12.06 -29.88
CA LYS A 493 -3.72 12.97 -29.82
C LYS A 493 -2.39 12.22 -29.74
N LYS A 494 -1.41 12.67 -30.50
CA LYS A 494 -0.03 12.16 -30.47
C LYS A 494 0.77 12.93 -29.42
N ILE A 495 1.38 12.22 -28.48
CA ILE A 495 2.23 12.78 -27.43
C ILE A 495 3.51 11.94 -27.26
N LYS A 496 4.44 12.43 -26.45
CA LYS A 496 5.61 11.68 -25.99
C LYS A 496 5.80 11.80 -24.49
N ASP A 497 6.41 10.80 -23.86
CA ASP A 497 6.81 10.89 -22.46
C ASP A 497 8.18 11.56 -22.29
N LEU A 498 8.67 11.66 -21.05
CA LEU A 498 9.98 12.23 -20.74
C LEU A 498 11.18 11.42 -21.27
N LYS A 499 10.98 10.17 -21.69
CA LYS A 499 12.00 9.31 -22.32
C LYS A 499 11.93 9.38 -23.85
N ASP A 500 11.20 10.36 -24.41
CA ASP A 500 10.91 10.51 -25.83
C ASP A 500 10.20 9.30 -26.45
N ARG A 501 9.54 8.45 -25.64
CA ARG A 501 8.75 7.33 -26.16
C ARG A 501 7.42 7.85 -26.69
N PRO A 502 6.96 7.37 -27.85
CA PRO A 502 5.71 7.83 -28.44
C PRO A 502 4.49 7.17 -27.80
N LEU A 503 3.45 7.98 -27.54
CA LEU A 503 2.17 7.53 -27.01
C LEU A 503 0.99 8.20 -27.73
N LEU A 504 -0.18 7.57 -27.61
CA LEU A 504 -1.44 8.07 -28.15
C LEU A 504 -2.45 8.27 -27.01
N LEU A 505 -3.12 9.41 -27.00
CA LEU A 505 -4.27 9.70 -26.14
C LEU A 505 -5.57 9.55 -26.94
N PHE A 506 -6.63 9.08 -26.28
CA PHE A 506 -7.97 8.93 -26.86
C PHE A 506 -9.04 9.41 -25.88
N ILE A 507 -10.14 9.92 -26.41
CA ILE A 507 -11.35 10.24 -25.63
C ILE A 507 -12.18 8.97 -25.41
N HIS A 508 -12.25 8.08 -26.41
CA HIS A 508 -13.07 6.87 -26.34
C HIS A 508 -12.29 5.59 -26.61
N GLU A 509 -12.64 4.51 -25.91
CA GLU A 509 -12.02 3.18 -26.09
C GLU A 509 -12.20 2.64 -27.52
N TRP A 510 -13.37 2.88 -28.14
CA TRP A 510 -13.64 2.46 -29.52
C TRP A 510 -12.64 3.04 -30.53
N SER A 511 -12.14 4.25 -30.28
CA SER A 511 -11.16 4.92 -31.13
C SER A 511 -9.80 4.21 -31.14
N ILE A 512 -9.47 3.49 -30.07
CA ILE A 512 -8.26 2.66 -29.97
C ILE A 512 -8.34 1.53 -31.00
N ARG A 513 -9.47 0.80 -31.01
CA ARG A 513 -9.70 -0.30 -31.96
C ARG A 513 -9.68 0.18 -33.40
N MET A 514 -10.37 1.28 -33.69
CA MET A 514 -10.39 1.87 -35.03
C MET A 514 -9.00 2.29 -35.50
N THR A 515 -8.16 2.80 -34.59
CA THR A 515 -6.77 3.16 -34.89
C THR A 515 -5.94 1.91 -35.16
N LEU A 516 -6.11 0.82 -34.41
CA LEU A 516 -5.45 -0.46 -34.70
C LEU A 516 -5.87 -1.02 -36.07
N GLU A 517 -7.17 -1.00 -36.41
CA GLU A 517 -7.69 -1.48 -37.69
C GLU A 517 -7.18 -0.69 -38.90
N ARG A 518 -6.86 0.60 -38.72
CA ARG A 518 -6.36 1.48 -39.80
C ARG A 518 -4.85 1.40 -40.03
N ASN A 519 -4.11 0.79 -39.12
CA ASN A 519 -2.65 0.81 -39.12
C ASN A 519 -2.12 -0.61 -38.93
N ASP A 520 -1.89 -1.30 -40.05
CA ASP A 520 -1.35 -2.67 -40.04
C ASP A 520 -0.01 -2.75 -39.31
N GLY A 521 0.08 -3.67 -38.35
CA GLY A 521 1.29 -3.91 -37.54
C GLY A 521 1.47 -2.96 -36.35
N LEU A 522 0.55 -2.02 -36.11
CA LEU A 522 0.57 -1.19 -34.91
C LEU A 522 0.22 -2.03 -33.68
N VAL A 523 1.10 -2.03 -32.68
CA VAL A 523 0.83 -2.66 -31.38
C VAL A 523 0.73 -1.58 -30.32
N LEU A 524 -0.43 -1.52 -29.67
CA LEU A 524 -0.74 -0.58 -28.59
C LEU A 524 -0.85 -1.32 -27.26
N SER A 525 -0.14 -0.83 -26.25
CA SER A 525 -0.13 -1.40 -24.90
C SER A 525 -0.78 -0.46 -23.90
N GLU A 526 -1.48 -1.03 -22.94
CA GLU A 526 -2.11 -0.31 -21.83
C GLU A 526 -1.11 -0.01 -20.70
N PHE A 527 -0.01 -0.75 -20.62
CA PHE A 527 1.00 -0.57 -19.59
C PHE A 527 2.35 -0.22 -20.21
N GLY A 528 2.97 0.87 -19.75
CA GLY A 528 4.36 1.15 -20.06
C GLY A 528 5.26 0.13 -19.39
N ARG A 529 6.00 -0.67 -20.17
CA ARG A 529 7.15 -1.44 -19.63
C ARG A 529 8.30 -0.45 -19.41
N SER A 530 8.85 -0.44 -18.19
CA SER A 530 9.85 0.53 -17.73
C SER A 530 11.21 0.37 -18.40
#